data_AF-A0A1L9UU22-F1
#
_entry.id   AF-A0A1L9UU22-F1
#
_cell.length_a   1.000
_cell.length_b   1.000
_cell.length_c   1.000
_cell.angle_alpha   90.00
_cell.angle_beta   90.00
_cell.angle_gamma   90.00
#
_symmetry.space_group_name_H-M   'P 1'
#
loop_
_entity.id
_entity.type
_entity.pdbx_description
1 polymer ?
#
loop_
_entity_poly.entity_id
_entity_poly.type
_entity_poly.pdbx_seq_one_letter_code
_entity_poly.pdbx_strand_id
1 'polypeptide(L)'
;MASSPFGLFIVLPYEIRLLIWEDLIRQGSLAILRTSRALYHDIADRLYDTFDIHLSPLFEDPWIDIRCRLLHANWVIEERDYSRWMKLARLPYHRVRLVVHLYAPDPDDPAQFAILWAKASRLVRIINAPDDAREDSDSEDEDSGYWSELDSRYKSEFDIYEQSDCYEHSQKPSMTMSIHLRKKHCVDWLRNGEVTSTLRSFGYGADFNEILLPFCRLTGVGSFSVIPDTPEMDEIADWGFINYASAFIASEGFVTINDTIYSRAPEYRDLVRTFDDIASLVTERDDFMKHLPFKSPIHGRTAKLICHDYRAHMLEDIETKPKLLCLEKRLHRMRHVSLLRDYSDTTTMADPDLESLVPSGFPGVILYNSMELMI
;
A
#
# COMPACT_ATOMS: atom_id res chain seq x y z
N MET A 1 -43.83 -28.76 11.06
CA MET A 1 -43.59 -27.38 10.62
C MET A 1 -42.12 -27.28 10.26
N ALA A 2 -41.77 -26.76 9.08
CA ALA A 2 -40.36 -26.55 8.74
C ALA A 2 -39.75 -25.56 9.75
N SER A 3 -38.58 -25.88 10.29
CA SER A 3 -37.82 -24.98 11.15
C SER A 3 -37.43 -23.73 10.37
N SER A 4 -37.70 -22.55 10.92
CA SER A 4 -37.30 -21.28 10.31
C SER A 4 -35.79 -21.26 10.11
N PRO A 5 -35.29 -20.78 8.95
CA PRO A 5 -33.86 -20.69 8.70
C PRO A 5 -33.15 -19.64 9.58
N PHE A 6 -33.92 -18.81 10.30
CA PHE A 6 -33.45 -17.87 11.32
C PHE A 6 -33.45 -18.44 12.75
N GLY A 7 -33.92 -19.67 12.96
CA GLY A 7 -34.07 -20.24 14.30
C GLY A 7 -34.93 -19.35 15.20
N LEU A 8 -34.48 -19.09 16.43
CA LEU A 8 -35.18 -18.21 17.39
C LEU A 8 -35.14 -16.72 17.01
N PHE A 9 -34.20 -16.30 16.15
CA PHE A 9 -34.14 -14.90 15.70
C PHE A 9 -35.33 -14.50 14.84
N ILE A 10 -36.11 -15.45 14.32
CA ILE A 10 -37.32 -15.14 13.54
C ILE A 10 -38.37 -14.35 14.36
N VAL A 11 -38.32 -14.46 15.69
CA VAL A 11 -39.22 -13.73 16.60
C VAL A 11 -38.86 -12.25 16.69
N LEU A 12 -37.61 -11.89 16.38
CA LEU A 12 -37.15 -10.52 16.39
C LEU A 12 -37.52 -9.81 15.08
N PRO A 13 -38.04 -8.57 15.15
CA PRO A 13 -38.17 -7.71 13.98
C PRO A 13 -36.83 -7.54 13.26
N TYR A 14 -36.88 -7.29 11.95
CA TYR A 14 -35.71 -7.14 11.10
C TYR A 14 -34.74 -6.07 11.63
N GLU A 15 -35.27 -4.94 12.09
CA GLU A 15 -34.51 -3.81 12.61
C GLU A 15 -33.69 -4.20 13.85
N ILE A 16 -34.24 -5.04 14.73
CA ILE A 16 -33.54 -5.52 15.92
C ILE A 16 -32.46 -6.52 15.55
N ARG A 17 -32.74 -7.42 14.59
CA ARG A 17 -31.72 -8.35 14.09
C ARG A 17 -30.54 -7.60 13.47
N LEU A 18 -30.81 -6.57 12.66
CA LEU A 18 -29.77 -5.73 12.07
C LEU A 18 -28.86 -5.08 13.12
N LEU A 19 -29.43 -4.49 14.18
CA LEU A 19 -28.63 -3.89 15.25
C LEU A 19 -27.73 -4.92 15.94
N ILE A 20 -28.21 -6.15 16.12
CA ILE A 20 -27.41 -7.26 16.66
C ILE A 20 -26.26 -7.60 15.69
N TRP A 21 -26.54 -7.70 14.39
CA TRP A 21 -25.51 -8.01 13.38
C TRP A 21 -24.45 -6.91 13.30
N GLU A 22 -24.86 -5.65 13.26
CA GLU A 22 -23.97 -4.49 13.24
C GLU A 22 -23.03 -4.46 14.45
N ASP A 23 -23.55 -4.72 15.65
CA ASP A 23 -22.74 -4.78 16.87
C ASP A 23 -21.75 -5.94 16.85
N LEU A 24 -22.17 -7.14 16.45
CA LEU A 24 -21.29 -8.31 16.35
C LEU A 24 -20.19 -8.12 15.31
N ILE A 25 -20.51 -7.52 14.16
CA ILE A 25 -19.52 -7.26 13.11
C ILE A 25 -18.54 -6.17 13.56
N ARG A 26 -19.00 -5.12 14.25
CA ARG A 26 -18.14 -4.09 14.83
C ARG A 26 -17.14 -4.67 15.83
N GLN A 27 -17.55 -5.70 16.57
CA GLN A 27 -16.68 -6.44 17.49
C GLN A 27 -15.77 -7.46 16.78
N GLY A 28 -15.87 -7.61 15.45
CA GLY A 28 -15.07 -8.55 14.65
C GLY A 28 -15.55 -10.00 14.68
N SER A 29 -16.76 -10.26 15.16
CA SER A 29 -17.34 -11.61 15.30
C SER A 29 -18.18 -11.99 14.07
N LEU A 30 -17.50 -12.36 12.99
CA LEU A 30 -18.15 -12.79 11.74
C LEU A 30 -18.58 -14.27 11.73
N ALA A 31 -18.15 -15.04 12.73
CA ALA A 31 -18.41 -16.49 12.80
C ALA A 31 -19.91 -16.82 12.79
N ILE A 32 -20.74 -15.95 13.38
CA ILE A 32 -22.20 -16.15 13.43
C ILE A 32 -22.83 -16.15 12.04
N LEU A 33 -22.28 -15.40 11.09
CA LEU A 33 -22.79 -15.33 9.72
C LEU A 33 -22.57 -16.65 8.96
N ARG A 34 -21.63 -17.49 9.41
CA ARG A 34 -21.38 -18.83 8.84
C ARG A 34 -22.38 -19.87 9.33
N THR A 35 -23.13 -19.60 10.40
CA THR A 35 -24.04 -20.58 11.03
C THR A 35 -25.34 -20.79 10.26
N SER A 36 -25.78 -19.80 9.46
CA SER A 36 -26.99 -19.89 8.64
C SER A 36 -26.90 -19.00 7.42
N ARG A 37 -27.26 -19.56 6.25
CA ARG A 37 -27.36 -18.82 4.99
C ARG A 37 -28.39 -17.70 5.05
N ALA A 38 -29.46 -17.87 5.85
CA ALA A 38 -30.45 -16.80 6.02
C ALA A 38 -29.91 -15.64 6.83
N LEU A 39 -29.11 -15.90 7.87
CA LEU A 39 -28.43 -14.85 8.64
C LEU A 39 -27.42 -14.10 7.78
N TYR A 40 -26.64 -14.82 6.99
CA TYR A 40 -25.73 -14.22 6.01
C TYR A 40 -26.48 -13.29 5.05
N HIS A 41 -27.56 -13.77 4.43
CA HIS A 41 -28.34 -12.97 3.47
C HIS A 41 -29.09 -11.80 4.12
N ASP A 42 -29.40 -11.85 5.42
CA ASP A 42 -30.05 -10.75 6.17
C ASP A 42 -29.15 -9.51 6.26
N ILE A 43 -27.82 -9.68 6.20
CA ILE A 43 -26.82 -8.60 6.35
C ILE A 43 -25.90 -8.42 5.14
N ALA A 44 -25.82 -9.39 4.21
CA ALA A 44 -24.84 -9.40 3.12
C ALA A 44 -24.87 -8.10 2.28
N ASP A 45 -26.05 -7.59 1.94
CA ASP A 45 -26.20 -6.37 1.15
C ASP A 45 -25.63 -5.13 1.85
N ARG A 46 -25.62 -5.10 3.19
CA ARG A 46 -24.99 -4.02 3.97
C ARG A 46 -23.50 -4.27 4.18
N LEU A 47 -23.13 -5.53 4.42
CA LEU A 47 -21.75 -5.93 4.68
C LEU A 47 -20.86 -5.71 3.45
N TYR A 48 -21.39 -5.90 2.25
CA TYR A 48 -20.65 -5.77 0.99
C TYR A 48 -21.12 -4.57 0.15
N ASP A 49 -21.59 -3.50 0.79
CA ASP A 49 -21.95 -2.25 0.11
C ASP A 49 -20.68 -1.54 -0.40
N THR A 50 -20.26 -0.48 0.29
CA THR A 50 -19.14 0.36 -0.10
C THR A 50 -18.15 0.43 1.03
N PHE A 51 -16.90 0.07 0.74
CA PHE A 51 -15.78 0.22 1.66
C PHE A 51 -14.99 1.47 1.30
N ASP A 52 -15.12 2.50 2.14
CA ASP A 52 -14.27 3.69 2.10
C ASP A 52 -12.95 3.36 2.81
N ILE A 53 -11.87 3.23 2.05
CA ILE A 53 -10.54 2.91 2.53
C ILE A 53 -9.72 4.19 2.55
N HIS A 54 -9.29 4.65 3.72
CA HIS A 54 -8.56 5.89 3.91
C HIS A 54 -7.07 5.61 4.09
N LEU A 55 -6.24 6.13 3.17
CA LEU A 55 -4.78 6.07 3.23
C LEU A 55 -4.21 7.46 3.50
N SER A 56 -3.73 7.66 4.73
CA SER A 56 -3.11 8.92 5.14
C SER A 56 -1.59 8.87 4.96
N PRO A 57 -0.96 9.94 4.45
CA PRO A 57 0.49 10.04 4.30
C PRO A 57 1.21 10.27 5.65
N LEU A 58 0.46 10.55 6.72
CA LEU A 58 1.03 10.77 8.05
C LEU A 58 1.47 9.44 8.68
N PHE A 59 2.66 9.44 9.28
CA PHE A 59 3.22 8.28 9.99
C PHE A 59 2.40 7.89 11.22
N GLU A 60 1.88 8.89 11.94
CA GLU A 60 1.16 8.68 13.20
C GLU A 60 -0.30 8.27 12.97
N ASP A 61 -0.82 8.47 11.76
CA ASP A 61 -2.16 8.02 11.40
C ASP A 61 -2.16 6.50 11.15
N PRO A 62 -3.31 5.83 11.37
CA PRO A 62 -3.46 4.41 11.07
C PRO A 62 -2.95 4.04 9.68
N TRP A 63 -2.50 2.80 9.55
CA TRP A 63 -2.02 2.30 8.26
C TRP A 63 -3.14 2.27 7.23
N ILE A 64 -4.29 1.72 7.64
CA ILE A 64 -5.53 1.72 6.87
C ILE A 64 -6.71 1.96 7.82
N ASP A 65 -7.62 2.86 7.43
CA ASP A 65 -8.93 3.06 8.07
C ASP A 65 -10.02 2.67 7.05
N ILE A 66 -10.77 1.60 7.32
CA ILE A 66 -11.86 1.11 6.46
C ILE A 66 -13.20 1.44 7.10
N ARG A 67 -14.06 2.12 6.35
CA ARG A 67 -15.42 2.45 6.78
C ARG A 67 -16.43 1.81 5.86
N CYS A 68 -17.40 1.13 6.44
CA CYS A 68 -18.56 0.63 5.71
C CYS A 68 -19.78 1.48 6.05
N ARG A 69 -20.31 2.21 5.06
CA ARG A 69 -21.37 3.21 5.26
C ARG A 69 -22.66 2.59 5.79
N LEU A 70 -23.19 1.58 5.12
CA LEU A 70 -24.47 0.98 5.51
C LEU A 70 -24.41 0.17 6.81
N LEU A 71 -23.23 -0.34 7.17
CA LEU A 71 -23.02 -1.10 8.40
C LEU A 71 -22.68 -0.21 9.61
N HIS A 72 -22.37 1.07 9.37
CA HIS A 72 -21.81 1.97 10.39
C HIS A 72 -20.65 1.31 11.17
N ALA A 73 -19.79 0.61 10.42
CA ALA A 73 -18.61 -0.07 10.95
C ALA A 73 -17.35 0.65 10.50
N ASN A 74 -16.39 0.72 11.42
CA ASN A 74 -15.06 1.26 11.18
C ASN A 74 -14.03 0.23 11.66
N TRP A 75 -13.10 -0.13 10.78
CA TRP A 75 -11.95 -0.95 11.08
C TRP A 75 -10.67 -0.15 10.86
N VAL A 76 -10.01 0.16 11.98
CA VAL A 76 -8.70 0.81 11.99
C VAL A 76 -7.62 -0.27 12.05
N ILE A 77 -6.64 -0.23 11.17
CA ILE A 77 -5.60 -1.25 11.07
C ILE A 77 -4.24 -0.56 11.15
N GLU A 78 -3.50 -0.95 12.18
CA GLU A 78 -2.13 -0.51 12.39
C GLU A 78 -1.16 -1.33 11.53
N GLU A 79 0.03 -0.79 11.29
CA GLU A 79 1.07 -1.42 10.47
C GLU A 79 1.31 -2.88 10.87
N ARG A 80 1.35 -3.12 12.18
CA ARG A 80 1.72 -4.40 12.81
C ARG A 80 0.53 -5.32 13.13
N ASP A 81 -0.70 -4.96 12.75
CA ASP A 81 -1.87 -5.80 13.04
C ASP A 81 -2.07 -6.90 12.00
N TYR A 82 -1.15 -7.87 11.99
CA TYR A 82 -1.14 -9.01 11.06
C TYR A 82 -2.46 -9.79 11.04
N SER A 83 -3.11 -9.92 12.19
CA SER A 83 -4.38 -10.65 12.32
C SER A 83 -5.50 -9.99 11.51
N ARG A 84 -5.58 -8.65 11.54
CA ARG A 84 -6.56 -7.89 10.76
C ARG A 84 -6.19 -7.88 9.28
N TRP A 85 -4.90 -7.78 8.96
CA TRP A 85 -4.42 -7.89 7.58
C TRP A 85 -4.84 -9.21 6.91
N MET A 86 -4.68 -10.33 7.60
CA MET A 86 -5.09 -11.65 7.10
C MET A 86 -6.61 -11.74 6.91
N LYS A 87 -7.40 -11.18 7.84
CA LYS A 87 -8.86 -11.16 7.72
C LYS A 87 -9.31 -10.32 6.52
N LEU A 88 -8.65 -9.19 6.25
CA LEU A 88 -8.94 -8.37 5.08
C LEU A 88 -8.58 -9.06 3.77
N ALA A 89 -7.43 -9.73 3.70
CA ALA A 89 -7.01 -10.46 2.49
C ALA A 89 -8.04 -11.52 2.06
N ARG A 90 -8.81 -12.06 3.01
CA ARG A 90 -9.84 -13.09 2.76
C ARG A 90 -11.19 -12.52 2.33
N LEU A 91 -11.35 -11.20 2.21
CA LEU A 91 -12.61 -10.59 1.82
C LEU A 91 -12.96 -10.90 0.35
N PRO A 92 -14.25 -11.13 0.03
CA PRO A 92 -14.70 -11.32 -1.34
C PRO A 92 -14.81 -9.96 -2.05
N TYR A 93 -13.68 -9.36 -2.44
CA TYR A 93 -13.63 -8.03 -3.06
C TYR A 93 -14.48 -7.90 -4.32
N HIS A 94 -14.74 -8.99 -5.05
CA HIS A 94 -15.68 -9.02 -6.19
C HIS A 94 -17.13 -8.64 -5.83
N ARG A 95 -17.50 -8.66 -4.54
CA ARG A 95 -18.84 -8.27 -4.06
C ARG A 95 -18.88 -6.86 -3.50
N VAL A 96 -17.72 -6.23 -3.30
CA VAL A 96 -17.61 -4.96 -2.59
C VAL A 96 -17.25 -3.86 -3.57
N ARG A 97 -17.89 -2.71 -3.43
CA ARG A 97 -17.42 -1.48 -4.08
C ARG A 97 -16.33 -0.84 -3.22
N LEU A 98 -15.13 -0.71 -3.75
CA LEU A 98 -14.00 -0.08 -3.05
C LEU A 98 -13.91 1.40 -3.41
N VAL A 99 -13.82 2.26 -2.41
CA VAL A 99 -13.56 3.69 -2.56
C VAL A 99 -12.30 4.02 -1.77
N VAL A 100 -11.18 4.18 -2.45
CA VAL A 100 -9.88 4.43 -1.81
C VAL A 100 -9.61 5.92 -1.77
N HIS A 101 -9.59 6.51 -0.59
CA HIS A 101 -9.25 7.91 -0.35
C HIS A 101 -7.76 8.05 -0.11
N LEU A 102 -7.05 8.62 -1.09
CA LEU A 102 -5.62 8.96 -0.99
C LEU A 102 -5.48 10.43 -0.60
N TYR A 103 -4.93 10.70 0.58
CA TYR A 103 -4.68 12.07 1.02
C TYR A 103 -3.33 12.58 0.49
N ALA A 104 -3.31 13.80 -0.02
CA ALA A 104 -2.11 14.42 -0.57
C ALA A 104 -0.97 14.48 0.47
N PRO A 105 0.24 14.01 0.16
CA PRO A 105 1.42 14.17 1.01
C PRO A 105 1.92 15.62 0.97
N ASP A 106 2.54 16.06 2.06
CA ASP A 106 3.17 17.37 2.11
C ASP A 106 4.43 17.39 1.22
N PRO A 107 4.50 18.25 0.18
CA PRO A 107 5.67 18.33 -0.70
C PRO A 107 6.93 18.81 0.02
N ASP A 108 6.80 19.44 1.20
CA ASP A 108 7.94 19.85 2.03
C ASP A 108 8.42 18.72 2.99
N ASP A 109 7.72 17.58 3.03
CA ASP A 109 8.09 16.38 3.80
C ASP A 109 8.01 15.12 2.90
N PRO A 110 9.01 14.89 2.03
CA PRO A 110 8.98 13.82 1.02
C PRO A 110 8.85 12.40 1.58
N ALA A 111 9.16 12.18 2.86
CA ALA A 111 8.94 10.89 3.50
C ALA A 111 7.45 10.55 3.65
N GLN A 112 6.56 11.55 3.67
CA GLN A 112 5.11 11.35 3.62
C GLN A 112 4.67 10.62 2.34
N PHE A 113 5.32 10.92 1.20
CA PHE A 113 5.06 10.22 -0.05
C PHE A 113 5.44 8.74 0.05
N ALA A 114 6.62 8.43 0.61
CA ALA A 114 7.05 7.03 0.78
C ALA A 114 6.13 6.23 1.70
N ILE A 115 5.60 6.84 2.77
CA ILE A 115 4.60 6.19 3.62
C ILE A 115 3.33 5.90 2.83
N LEU A 116 2.83 6.91 2.11
CA LEU A 116 1.61 6.74 1.33
C LEU A 116 1.78 5.64 0.28
N TRP A 117 2.94 5.61 -0.39
CA TRP A 117 3.32 4.54 -1.31
C TRP A 117 3.30 3.18 -0.62
N ALA A 118 3.97 3.04 0.53
CA ALA A 118 4.01 1.78 1.26
C ALA A 118 2.61 1.30 1.66
N LYS A 119 1.72 2.22 2.09
CA LYS A 119 0.31 1.92 2.42
C LYS A 119 -0.46 1.48 1.17
N ALA A 120 -0.29 2.15 0.04
CA ALA A 120 -0.92 1.80 -1.23
C ALA A 120 -0.45 0.42 -1.75
N SER A 121 0.87 0.20 -1.81
CA SER A 121 1.45 -1.10 -2.19
C SER A 121 0.97 -2.22 -1.26
N ARG A 122 0.87 -1.97 0.04
CA ARG A 122 0.35 -2.94 1.00
C ARG A 122 -1.12 -3.27 0.73
N LEU A 123 -1.96 -2.26 0.50
CA LEU A 123 -3.38 -2.44 0.16
C LEU A 123 -3.54 -3.30 -1.10
N VAL A 124 -2.80 -2.98 -2.17
CA VAL A 124 -2.87 -3.75 -3.42
C VAL A 124 -2.47 -5.21 -3.22
N ARG A 125 -1.41 -5.47 -2.44
CA ARG A 125 -1.00 -6.85 -2.09
C ARG A 125 -2.11 -7.61 -1.35
N ILE A 126 -2.87 -6.94 -0.49
CA ILE A 126 -3.97 -7.56 0.26
C ILE A 126 -5.15 -7.88 -0.64
N ILE A 127 -5.46 -6.97 -1.58
CA ILE A 127 -6.57 -7.16 -2.52
C ILE A 127 -6.28 -8.29 -3.50
N ASN A 128 -5.03 -8.40 -3.96
CA ASN A 128 -4.57 -9.45 -4.88
C ASN A 128 -4.29 -10.80 -4.21
N ALA A 129 -4.39 -10.89 -2.88
CA ALA A 129 -4.07 -12.12 -2.18
C ALA A 129 -4.97 -13.26 -2.70
N PRO A 130 -4.40 -14.42 -3.09
CA PRO A 130 -5.15 -15.50 -3.70
C PRO A 130 -6.20 -16.06 -2.73
N ASP A 131 -7.32 -16.49 -3.30
CA ASP A 131 -8.41 -17.12 -2.58
C ASP A 131 -7.96 -18.40 -1.84
N ASP A 132 -6.90 -19.09 -2.30
CA ASP A 132 -6.43 -20.36 -1.73
C ASP A 132 -5.80 -20.24 -0.33
N ALA A 133 -5.42 -19.03 0.12
CA ALA A 133 -5.10 -18.79 1.53
C ALA A 133 -6.32 -18.99 2.47
N ARG A 134 -7.50 -19.29 1.91
CA ARG A 134 -8.76 -19.50 2.66
C ARG A 134 -8.96 -20.92 3.19
N GLU A 135 -8.20 -21.93 2.74
CA GLU A 135 -8.52 -23.34 3.07
C GLU A 135 -7.63 -23.99 4.15
N ASP A 136 -6.42 -23.48 4.44
CA ASP A 136 -5.43 -24.25 5.23
C ASP A 136 -5.08 -23.75 6.66
N SER A 137 -5.75 -22.75 7.23
CA SER A 137 -5.35 -22.17 8.53
C SER A 137 -6.44 -22.21 9.61
N ASP A 138 -6.84 -23.41 10.03
CA ASP A 138 -7.45 -23.63 11.35
C ASP A 138 -6.39 -24.00 12.42
N SER A 139 -5.09 -23.98 12.09
CA SER A 139 -4.02 -24.04 13.10
C SER A 139 -3.87 -22.65 13.74
N GLU A 140 -4.40 -22.48 14.94
CA GLU A 140 -4.25 -21.29 15.81
C GLU A 140 -2.81 -21.01 16.27
N ASP A 141 -1.81 -21.61 15.62
CA ASP A 141 -0.41 -21.33 15.91
C ASP A 141 -0.05 -19.95 15.33
N GLU A 142 -0.10 -18.96 16.22
CA GLU A 142 0.41 -17.60 16.08
C GLU A 142 1.88 -17.63 15.65
N ASP A 143 2.16 -17.71 14.35
CA ASP A 143 3.53 -17.55 13.87
C ASP A 143 3.66 -16.40 12.86
N SER A 144 4.35 -15.36 13.34
CA SER A 144 4.85 -14.21 12.57
C SER A 144 5.71 -14.59 11.36
N GLY A 145 6.05 -15.87 11.23
CA GLY A 145 6.67 -16.48 10.06
C GLY A 145 5.90 -16.24 8.77
N TYR A 146 4.56 -16.30 8.75
CA TYR A 146 3.80 -16.28 7.50
C TYR A 146 3.99 -15.01 6.68
N TRP A 147 4.13 -13.82 7.28
CA TRP A 147 4.40 -12.59 6.50
C TRP A 147 5.87 -12.40 6.16
N SER A 148 6.80 -12.92 6.96
CA SER A 148 8.21 -13.00 6.56
C SER A 148 8.38 -13.96 5.39
N GLU A 149 7.61 -15.05 5.41
CA GLU A 149 7.51 -16.04 4.37
C GLU A 149 6.66 -15.55 3.21
N LEU A 150 5.63 -14.72 3.38
CA LEU A 150 4.87 -14.11 2.28
C LEU A 150 5.67 -12.98 1.64
N ASP A 151 6.47 -12.22 2.40
CA ASP A 151 7.41 -11.24 1.85
C ASP A 151 8.59 -11.94 1.17
N SER A 152 8.96 -13.14 1.59
CA SER A 152 9.98 -14.00 0.93
C SER A 152 9.41 -14.80 -0.26
N ARG A 153 8.17 -15.27 -0.17
CA ARG A 153 7.43 -16.05 -1.16
C ARG A 153 6.91 -15.13 -2.24
N TYR A 154 6.49 -13.90 -1.96
CA TYR A 154 6.30 -12.88 -3.00
C TYR A 154 7.60 -12.43 -3.63
N LYS A 155 8.71 -12.37 -2.89
CA LYS A 155 10.03 -12.14 -3.48
C LYS A 155 10.48 -13.27 -4.42
N SER A 156 10.05 -14.52 -4.18
CA SER A 156 10.32 -15.64 -5.09
C SER A 156 9.20 -15.89 -6.11
N GLU A 157 7.96 -15.46 -5.86
CA GLU A 157 6.80 -15.54 -6.77
C GLU A 157 6.77 -14.37 -7.74
N PHE A 158 7.48 -13.27 -7.47
CA PHE A 158 7.74 -12.26 -8.50
C PHE A 158 8.53 -12.86 -9.68
N ASP A 159 9.39 -13.86 -9.44
CA ASP A 159 10.02 -14.67 -10.49
C ASP A 159 9.05 -15.70 -11.13
N ILE A 160 7.85 -15.91 -10.55
CA ILE A 160 6.82 -16.88 -11.00
C ILE A 160 5.67 -16.18 -11.76
N TYR A 161 5.47 -14.87 -11.59
CA TYR A 161 4.52 -14.12 -12.42
C TYR A 161 4.91 -14.10 -13.92
N GLU A 162 6.18 -14.34 -14.25
CA GLU A 162 6.61 -14.61 -15.64
C GLU A 162 6.34 -16.06 -16.12
N GLN A 163 5.88 -16.98 -15.25
CA GLN A 163 5.73 -18.41 -15.55
C GLN A 163 4.36 -19.03 -15.21
N SER A 164 3.37 -18.24 -14.83
CA SER A 164 2.04 -18.75 -14.46
C SER A 164 1.09 -18.81 -15.67
N ASP A 165 1.41 -19.68 -16.64
CA ASP A 165 0.59 -20.00 -17.82
C ASP A 165 -0.65 -20.88 -17.49
N CYS A 166 -1.07 -21.04 -16.23
CA CYS A 166 -1.92 -22.17 -15.83
C CYS A 166 -3.06 -21.88 -14.84
N TYR A 167 -3.56 -20.65 -14.70
CA TYR A 167 -4.85 -20.42 -14.03
C TYR A 167 -5.87 -19.90 -15.03
N GLU A 168 -6.69 -20.81 -15.58
CA GLU A 168 -7.97 -20.48 -16.22
C GLU A 168 -8.96 -19.90 -15.18
N HIS A 169 -8.65 -18.73 -14.62
CA HIS A 169 -9.63 -17.94 -13.87
C HIS A 169 -10.58 -17.27 -14.87
N SER A 170 -11.52 -18.05 -15.38
CA SER A 170 -12.65 -17.60 -16.20
C SER A 170 -13.68 -16.74 -15.43
N GLN A 171 -13.33 -16.25 -14.23
CA GLN A 171 -14.19 -15.30 -13.54
C GLN A 171 -14.05 -13.94 -14.18
N LYS A 172 -15.12 -13.52 -14.87
CA LYS A 172 -15.26 -12.19 -15.43
C LYS A 172 -14.88 -11.14 -14.37
N PRO A 173 -14.02 -10.15 -14.70
CA PRO A 173 -13.63 -9.09 -13.78
C PRO A 173 -14.89 -8.39 -13.26
N SER A 174 -14.99 -8.27 -11.94
CA SER A 174 -16.22 -7.84 -11.24
C SER A 174 -15.97 -6.86 -10.11
N MET A 175 -14.72 -6.69 -9.66
CA MET A 175 -14.40 -5.70 -8.63
C MET A 175 -14.54 -4.28 -9.21
N THR A 176 -15.21 -3.39 -8.47
CA THR A 176 -15.29 -1.97 -8.80
C THR A 176 -14.49 -1.16 -7.79
N MET A 177 -13.56 -0.36 -8.27
CA MET A 177 -12.72 0.51 -7.46
C MET A 177 -12.76 1.96 -7.96
N SER A 178 -12.86 2.90 -7.05
CA SER A 178 -12.66 4.33 -7.32
C SER A 178 -11.63 4.92 -6.36
N ILE A 179 -10.63 5.60 -6.87
CA ILE A 179 -9.63 6.31 -6.08
C ILE A 179 -10.03 7.78 -5.99
N HIS A 180 -10.12 8.31 -4.78
CA HIS A 180 -10.41 9.71 -4.51
C HIS A 180 -9.12 10.41 -4.08
N LEU A 181 -8.69 11.40 -4.84
CA LEU A 181 -7.51 12.21 -4.54
C LEU A 181 -7.91 13.36 -3.63
N ARG A 182 -7.70 13.20 -2.32
CA ARG A 182 -8.24 14.05 -1.26
C ARG A 182 -7.26 15.11 -0.77
N LYS A 183 -7.79 16.28 -0.45
CA LYS A 183 -7.13 17.33 0.32
C LYS A 183 -7.23 17.06 1.83
N LYS A 184 -6.18 17.34 2.61
CA LYS A 184 -6.20 17.25 4.07
C LYS A 184 -5.35 18.34 4.71
N HIS A 185 -5.89 19.03 5.73
CA HIS A 185 -5.18 20.07 6.49
C HIS A 185 -4.46 21.14 5.64
N CYS A 186 -5.12 21.60 4.57
CA CYS A 186 -4.57 22.55 3.58
C CYS A 186 -3.45 22.01 2.68
N VAL A 187 -3.05 20.76 2.84
CA VAL A 187 -2.19 20.03 1.89
C VAL A 187 -3.06 19.43 0.80
N ASP A 188 -2.68 19.66 -0.45
CA ASP A 188 -3.43 19.32 -1.65
C ASP A 188 -2.49 18.71 -2.69
N TRP A 189 -3.04 18.03 -3.70
CA TRP A 189 -2.29 17.51 -4.85
C TRP A 189 -1.84 18.61 -5.80
N LEU A 190 -2.24 19.86 -5.50
CA LEU A 190 -1.83 21.08 -6.17
C LEU A 190 -1.11 22.02 -5.20
N ARG A 191 -0.08 22.71 -5.68
CA ARG A 191 0.59 23.82 -4.97
C ARG A 191 0.80 24.97 -5.92
N ASN A 192 0.31 26.16 -5.57
CA ASN A 192 0.46 27.38 -6.37
C ASN A 192 -0.07 27.26 -7.81
N GLY A 193 -1.13 26.49 -8.04
CA GLY A 193 -1.71 26.27 -9.37
C GLY A 193 -0.95 25.25 -10.23
N GLU A 194 0.01 24.53 -9.66
CA GLU A 194 0.74 23.46 -10.33
C GLU A 194 0.52 22.13 -9.58
N VAL A 195 0.58 21.01 -10.29
CA VAL A 195 0.55 19.67 -9.68
C VAL A 195 1.79 19.46 -8.81
N THR A 196 1.62 18.85 -7.63
CA THR A 196 2.75 18.57 -6.76
C THR A 196 3.64 17.49 -7.38
N SER A 197 4.95 17.65 -7.19
CA SER A 197 5.95 16.67 -7.58
C SER A 197 7.05 16.69 -6.52
N THR A 198 6.99 15.70 -5.65
CA THR A 198 7.91 15.44 -4.55
C THR A 198 9.18 14.74 -5.05
N LEU A 199 9.06 13.96 -6.13
CA LEU A 199 10.14 13.15 -6.71
C LEU A 199 10.65 13.70 -8.06
N ARG A 200 10.77 15.03 -8.18
CA ARG A 200 11.07 15.74 -9.45
C ARG A 200 12.19 15.12 -10.30
N SER A 201 13.22 14.56 -9.68
CA SER A 201 14.40 14.01 -10.37
C SER A 201 14.26 12.54 -10.80
N PHE A 202 13.25 11.84 -10.30
CA PHE A 202 13.13 10.39 -10.47
C PHE A 202 11.78 9.95 -11.03
N GLY A 203 10.76 10.82 -11.05
CA GLY A 203 9.35 10.47 -11.31
C GLY A 203 8.78 10.78 -12.70
N TYR A 204 7.59 10.24 -12.99
CA TYR A 204 6.70 10.52 -14.13
C TYR A 204 5.95 11.85 -14.00
N GLY A 205 6.56 12.83 -13.34
CA GLY A 205 5.95 14.14 -13.10
C GLY A 205 5.16 14.20 -11.79
N ALA A 206 3.84 14.19 -11.89
CA ALA A 206 2.95 14.49 -10.76
C ALA A 206 2.89 13.36 -9.71
N ASP A 207 2.85 13.73 -8.43
CA ASP A 207 2.80 12.79 -7.30
C ASP A 207 1.61 11.84 -7.37
N PHE A 208 0.46 12.33 -7.85
CA PHE A 208 -0.72 11.48 -7.99
C PHE A 208 -0.57 10.42 -9.09
N ASN A 209 0.28 10.62 -10.09
CA ASN A 209 0.56 9.57 -11.09
C ASN A 209 1.45 8.49 -10.47
N GLU A 210 2.48 8.90 -9.73
CA GLU A 210 3.38 7.98 -9.03
C GLU A 210 2.61 7.12 -8.01
N ILE A 211 1.78 7.71 -7.16
CA ILE A 211 1.06 6.94 -6.13
C ILE A 211 0.05 5.93 -6.70
N LEU A 212 -0.31 6.06 -7.97
CA LEU A 212 -1.19 5.13 -8.67
C LEU A 212 -0.45 3.89 -9.21
N LEU A 213 0.87 3.94 -9.36
CA LEU A 213 1.66 2.83 -9.88
C LEU A 213 1.44 1.51 -9.12
N PRO A 214 1.37 1.46 -7.78
CA PRO A 214 1.07 0.22 -7.08
C PRO A 214 -0.26 -0.40 -7.53
N PHE A 215 -1.28 0.41 -7.83
CA PHE A 215 -2.60 -0.06 -8.25
C PHE A 215 -2.60 -0.69 -9.64
N CYS A 216 -1.59 -0.41 -10.48
CA CYS A 216 -1.43 -1.10 -11.76
C CYS A 216 -1.30 -2.61 -11.60
N ARG A 217 -0.89 -3.11 -10.42
CA ARG A 217 -0.79 -4.55 -10.15
C ARG A 217 -2.13 -5.23 -9.88
N LEU A 218 -3.21 -4.47 -9.70
CA LEU A 218 -4.50 -5.04 -9.35
C LEU A 218 -5.03 -5.98 -10.45
N THR A 219 -5.64 -7.08 -10.04
CA THR A 219 -6.29 -8.05 -10.92
C THR A 219 -7.78 -8.16 -10.64
N GLY A 220 -8.58 -8.68 -11.59
CA GLY A 220 -10.03 -8.87 -11.40
C GLY A 220 -10.85 -7.58 -11.29
N VAL A 221 -10.26 -6.42 -11.65
CA VAL A 221 -10.92 -5.11 -11.61
C VAL A 221 -11.76 -4.93 -12.87
N GLY A 222 -13.08 -4.90 -12.74
CA GLY A 222 -13.98 -4.66 -13.88
C GLY A 222 -14.18 -3.17 -14.17
N SER A 223 -14.01 -2.31 -13.18
CA SER A 223 -14.13 -0.85 -13.31
C SER A 223 -13.17 -0.16 -12.35
N PHE A 224 -12.33 0.71 -12.91
CA PHE A 224 -11.39 1.53 -12.17
C PHE A 224 -11.57 3.00 -12.57
N SER A 225 -11.57 3.90 -11.60
CA SER A 225 -11.70 5.35 -11.84
C SER A 225 -10.91 6.12 -10.79
N VAL A 226 -10.46 7.32 -11.16
CA VAL A 226 -9.81 8.26 -10.24
C VAL A 226 -10.61 9.56 -10.27
N ILE A 227 -10.92 10.10 -9.10
CA ILE A 227 -11.79 11.25 -8.92
C ILE A 227 -11.02 12.30 -8.09
N PRO A 228 -10.77 13.50 -8.62
CA PRO A 228 -10.20 14.59 -7.84
C PRO A 228 -11.23 15.13 -6.83
N ASP A 229 -10.77 15.57 -5.66
CA ASP A 229 -11.64 16.19 -4.65
C ASP A 229 -11.94 17.66 -4.95
N THR A 230 -11.18 18.29 -5.85
CA THR A 230 -11.29 19.71 -6.20
C THR A 230 -11.45 19.89 -7.72
N PRO A 231 -12.34 20.80 -8.17
CA PRO A 231 -12.50 21.09 -9.60
C PRO A 231 -11.23 21.69 -10.21
N GLU A 232 -10.45 22.44 -9.43
CA GLU A 232 -9.19 23.02 -9.90
C GLU A 232 -8.17 21.93 -10.30
N MET A 233 -8.16 20.80 -9.58
CA MET A 233 -7.32 19.66 -9.95
C MET A 233 -7.79 19.01 -11.25
N ASP A 234 -9.11 18.92 -11.46
CA ASP A 234 -9.68 18.39 -12.69
C ASP A 234 -9.27 19.22 -13.92
N GLU A 235 -9.17 20.54 -13.76
CA GLU A 235 -8.76 21.46 -14.83
C GLU A 235 -7.25 21.45 -15.11
N ILE A 236 -6.42 21.27 -14.08
CA ILE A 236 -4.95 21.43 -14.17
C ILE A 236 -4.24 20.09 -14.45
N ALA A 237 -4.76 18.98 -13.94
CA ALA A 237 -4.12 17.68 -14.07
C ALA A 237 -4.16 17.16 -15.51
N ASP A 238 -3.03 16.62 -15.96
CA ASP A 238 -3.01 15.80 -17.17
C ASP A 238 -3.53 14.39 -16.83
N TRP A 239 -4.79 14.14 -17.21
CA TRP A 239 -5.46 12.86 -16.99
C TRP A 239 -5.02 11.75 -17.95
N GLY A 240 -4.11 12.02 -18.90
CA GLY A 240 -3.63 11.02 -19.87
C GLY A 240 -3.07 9.77 -19.20
N PHE A 241 -2.16 9.94 -18.23
CA PHE A 241 -1.60 8.80 -17.48
C PHE A 241 -2.70 8.00 -16.76
N ILE A 242 -3.62 8.68 -16.08
CA ILE A 242 -4.70 8.06 -15.31
C ILE A 242 -5.68 7.30 -16.19
N ASN A 243 -6.08 7.90 -17.33
CA ASN A 243 -6.98 7.27 -18.28
C ASN A 243 -6.36 5.99 -18.84
N TYR A 244 -5.06 6.03 -19.15
CA TYR A 244 -4.32 4.85 -19.59
C TYR A 244 -4.23 3.79 -18.49
N ALA A 245 -3.82 4.17 -17.28
CA ALA A 245 -3.73 3.29 -16.12
C ALA A 245 -5.06 2.61 -15.81
N SER A 246 -6.17 3.36 -15.88
CA SER A 246 -7.51 2.84 -15.64
C SER A 246 -7.91 1.76 -16.65
N ALA A 247 -7.63 2.00 -17.94
CA ALA A 247 -7.86 1.01 -18.99
C ALA A 247 -6.94 -0.20 -18.84
N PHE A 248 -5.68 0.02 -18.50
CA PHE A 248 -4.67 -1.02 -18.25
C PHE A 248 -5.09 -1.95 -17.10
N ILE A 249 -5.53 -1.39 -15.98
CA ILE A 249 -6.03 -2.15 -14.82
C ILE A 249 -7.30 -2.94 -15.20
N ALA A 250 -8.24 -2.29 -15.89
CA ALA A 250 -9.51 -2.92 -16.28
C ALA A 250 -9.36 -4.04 -17.33
N SER A 251 -8.30 -4.01 -18.13
CA SER A 251 -7.97 -5.05 -19.10
C SER A 251 -7.02 -6.12 -18.56
N GLU A 252 -6.71 -6.09 -17.25
CA GLU A 252 -5.71 -6.96 -16.63
C GLU A 252 -4.32 -6.88 -17.30
N GLY A 253 -3.95 -5.69 -17.77
CA GLY A 253 -2.73 -5.47 -18.56
C GLY A 253 -1.43 -5.82 -17.81
N PHE A 254 -1.47 -5.86 -16.48
CA PHE A 254 -0.30 -6.25 -15.66
C PHE A 254 0.02 -7.74 -15.73
N VAL A 255 -1.01 -8.57 -15.84
CA VAL A 255 -0.88 -10.03 -15.94
C VAL A 255 -0.81 -10.47 -17.40
N THR A 256 -1.53 -9.74 -18.26
CA THR A 256 -1.61 -10.05 -19.68
C THR A 256 -0.65 -9.16 -20.47
N ILE A 257 -1.04 -8.75 -21.67
CA ILE A 257 -0.27 -7.85 -22.52
C ILE A 257 -0.90 -6.47 -22.40
N ASN A 258 -0.07 -5.43 -22.49
CA ASN A 258 -0.50 -4.04 -22.59
C ASN A 258 -1.22 -3.74 -23.94
N ASP A 259 -2.41 -4.32 -24.15
CA ASP A 259 -3.26 -4.07 -25.33
C ASP A 259 -4.60 -3.44 -24.91
N THR A 260 -4.50 -2.24 -24.35
CA THR A 260 -5.67 -1.43 -23.98
C THR A 260 -6.32 -0.78 -25.21
N ILE A 261 -7.52 -0.22 -25.06
CA ILE A 261 -8.15 0.59 -26.12
C ILE A 261 -7.29 1.81 -26.54
N TYR A 262 -6.38 2.25 -25.67
CA TYR A 262 -5.48 3.38 -25.91
C TYR A 262 -4.14 2.97 -26.50
N SER A 263 -3.79 1.67 -26.53
CA SER A 263 -2.48 1.18 -26.99
C SER A 263 -2.14 1.62 -28.43
N ARG A 264 -3.16 1.86 -29.25
CA ARG A 264 -3.05 2.24 -30.67
C ARG A 264 -3.22 3.73 -30.94
N ALA A 265 -3.60 4.50 -29.92
CA ALA A 265 -3.87 5.92 -30.05
C ALA A 265 -2.54 6.71 -30.01
N PRO A 266 -2.21 7.51 -31.05
CA PRO A 266 -0.91 8.18 -31.17
C PRO A 266 -0.54 9.06 -29.97
N GLU A 267 -1.53 9.69 -29.33
CA GLU A 267 -1.36 10.56 -28.17
C GLU A 267 -0.90 9.82 -26.90
N TYR A 268 -1.07 8.49 -26.83
CA TYR A 268 -0.61 7.67 -25.70
C TYR A 268 0.70 6.94 -25.98
N ARG A 269 1.36 7.19 -27.12
CA ARG A 269 2.53 6.40 -27.56
C ARG A 269 3.65 6.32 -26.52
N ASP A 270 3.91 7.40 -25.80
CA ASP A 270 4.95 7.43 -24.77
C ASP A 270 4.52 6.64 -23.53
N LEU A 271 3.24 6.74 -23.15
CA LEU A 271 2.65 5.96 -22.06
C LEU A 271 2.64 4.46 -22.37
N VAL A 272 2.37 4.04 -23.61
CA VAL A 272 2.44 2.63 -24.01
C VAL A 272 3.78 2.02 -23.61
N ARG A 273 4.89 2.69 -23.94
CA ARG A 273 6.24 2.21 -23.61
C ARG A 273 6.48 2.13 -22.10
N THR A 274 5.97 3.11 -21.35
CA THR A 274 6.04 3.08 -19.88
C THR A 274 5.27 1.90 -19.32
N PHE A 275 4.08 1.62 -19.86
CA PHE A 275 3.23 0.53 -19.37
C PHE A 275 3.69 -0.85 -19.84
N ASP A 276 4.43 -0.95 -20.95
CA ASP A 276 5.11 -2.18 -21.37
C ASP A 276 6.18 -2.63 -20.35
N ASP A 277 6.76 -1.69 -19.60
CA ASP A 277 7.79 -1.93 -18.56
C ASP A 277 7.29 -1.60 -17.14
N ILE A 278 5.96 -1.59 -16.94
CA ILE A 278 5.34 -1.19 -15.67
C ILE A 278 5.80 -2.08 -14.50
N ALA A 279 6.06 -3.36 -14.73
CA ALA A 279 6.45 -4.31 -13.71
C ALA A 279 7.84 -3.97 -13.13
N SER A 280 8.83 -3.76 -14.01
CA SER A 280 10.18 -3.33 -13.63
C SER A 280 10.10 -2.01 -12.88
N LEU A 281 9.33 -1.07 -13.42
CA LEU A 281 9.19 0.25 -12.84
C LEU A 281 8.63 0.22 -11.41
N VAL A 282 7.51 -0.48 -11.20
CA VAL A 282 6.89 -0.49 -9.87
C VAL A 282 7.79 -1.24 -8.87
N THR A 283 8.58 -2.22 -9.34
CA THR A 283 9.56 -2.94 -8.52
C THR A 283 10.73 -2.04 -8.12
N GLU A 284 11.33 -1.32 -9.07
CA GLU A 284 12.36 -0.33 -8.81
C GLU A 284 11.87 0.75 -7.83
N ARG A 285 10.60 1.16 -7.95
CA ARG A 285 9.98 2.11 -7.04
C ARG A 285 9.77 1.55 -5.65
N ASP A 286 9.29 0.31 -5.50
CA ASP A 286 9.17 -0.33 -4.19
C ASP A 286 10.53 -0.40 -3.48
N ASP A 287 11.58 -0.79 -4.21
CA ASP A 287 12.95 -0.81 -3.67
C ASP A 287 13.45 0.58 -3.30
N PHE A 288 13.21 1.57 -4.17
CA PHE A 288 13.56 2.96 -3.88
C PHE A 288 12.84 3.46 -2.63
N MET A 289 11.52 3.31 -2.52
CA MET A 289 10.71 3.79 -1.40
C MET A 289 11.08 3.10 -0.08
N LYS A 290 11.40 1.81 -0.14
CA LYS A 290 11.87 1.04 1.02
C LYS A 290 13.19 1.58 1.57
N HIS A 291 14.07 2.02 0.68
CA HIS A 291 15.38 2.54 1.06
C HIS A 291 15.41 4.06 1.22
N LEU A 292 14.36 4.76 0.77
CA LEU A 292 14.28 6.22 0.77
C LEU A 292 14.57 6.77 2.16
N PRO A 293 13.93 6.34 3.27
CA PRO A 293 14.19 6.89 4.60
C PRO A 293 15.65 6.74 5.09
N PHE A 294 16.43 5.84 4.48
CA PHE A 294 17.80 5.51 4.87
C PHE A 294 18.87 6.05 3.92
N LYS A 295 18.48 6.53 2.72
CA LYS A 295 19.39 7.05 1.70
C LYS A 295 19.37 8.58 1.71
N SER A 296 20.53 9.20 1.99
CA SER A 296 20.72 10.67 1.99
C SER A 296 19.90 11.41 3.07
N PRO A 297 20.16 12.71 3.37
CA PRO A 297 19.45 13.41 4.43
C PRO A 297 18.06 13.79 3.91
N ILE A 298 17.12 12.86 3.96
CA ILE A 298 15.72 13.19 3.73
C ILE A 298 15.27 14.04 4.90
N HIS A 299 15.09 15.32 4.59
CA HIS A 299 14.55 16.28 5.53
C HIS A 299 13.05 16.05 5.71
N GLY A 300 12.53 16.45 6.86
CA GLY A 300 11.13 16.27 7.21
C GLY A 300 10.95 15.66 8.59
N ARG A 301 9.77 15.88 9.16
CA ARG A 301 9.38 15.29 10.45
C ARG A 301 9.16 13.79 10.28
N THR A 302 8.55 13.39 9.17
CA THR A 302 8.15 12.01 8.88
C THR A 302 9.37 11.11 8.74
N ALA A 303 10.42 11.55 8.04
CA ALA A 303 11.68 10.81 7.93
C ALA A 303 12.31 10.50 9.29
N LYS A 304 12.29 11.48 10.21
CA LYS A 304 12.80 11.29 11.58
C LYS A 304 11.98 10.26 12.36
N LEU A 305 10.66 10.27 12.21
CA LEU A 305 9.77 9.31 12.86
C LEU A 305 10.00 7.89 12.35
N ILE A 306 10.08 7.69 11.04
CA ILE A 306 10.41 6.39 10.44
C ILE A 306 11.75 5.88 10.95
N CYS A 307 12.78 6.74 10.94
CA CYS A 307 14.10 6.37 11.45
C CYS A 307 14.08 6.00 12.93
N HIS A 308 13.29 6.72 13.74
CA HIS A 308 13.15 6.42 15.16
C HIS A 308 12.44 5.07 15.39
N ASP A 309 11.33 4.83 14.70
CA ASP A 309 10.58 3.58 14.80
C ASP A 309 11.40 2.38 14.34
N TYR A 310 12.11 2.50 13.21
CA TYR A 310 13.02 1.48 12.72
C TYR A 310 14.13 1.15 13.75
N ARG A 311 14.68 2.17 14.42
CA ARG A 311 15.68 1.96 15.49
C ARG A 311 15.08 1.27 16.70
N ALA A 312 13.88 1.66 17.14
CA ALA A 312 13.19 1.02 18.25
C ALA A 312 12.96 -0.47 17.96
N HIS A 313 12.51 -0.78 16.75
CA HIS A 313 12.34 -2.14 16.27
C HIS A 313 13.63 -2.96 16.22
N MET A 314 14.70 -2.37 15.68
CA MET A 314 16.01 -3.01 15.64
C MET A 314 16.48 -3.41 17.03
N LEU A 315 16.15 -2.63 18.06
CA LEU A 315 16.46 -2.93 19.46
C LEU A 315 15.58 -4.05 20.02
N GLU A 316 14.26 -4.00 19.82
CA GLU A 316 13.33 -5.04 20.26
C GLU A 316 13.68 -6.43 19.68
N ASP A 317 14.04 -6.50 18.40
CA ASP A 317 14.47 -7.75 17.74
C ASP A 317 15.76 -8.32 18.37
N ILE A 318 16.69 -7.46 18.79
CA ILE A 318 17.93 -7.87 19.45
C ILE A 318 17.64 -8.45 20.84
N GLU A 319 16.67 -7.89 21.56
CA GLU A 319 16.31 -8.31 22.92
C GLU A 319 15.48 -9.60 22.92
N THR A 320 14.54 -9.74 21.99
CA THR A 320 13.57 -10.85 21.95
C THR A 320 14.07 -12.11 21.24
N LYS A 321 15.06 -12.01 20.32
CA LYS A 321 15.63 -13.16 19.58
C LYS A 321 17.12 -13.38 19.88
N PRO A 322 17.53 -13.60 21.15
CA PRO A 322 18.95 -13.66 21.53
C PRO A 322 19.71 -14.87 20.97
N LYS A 323 19.02 -15.89 20.43
CA LYS A 323 19.61 -17.17 20.00
C LYS A 323 19.81 -17.34 18.49
N LEU A 324 19.29 -16.43 17.65
CA LEU A 324 19.26 -16.64 16.18
C LEU A 324 20.20 -15.72 15.36
N LEU A 325 20.84 -14.73 15.98
CA LEU A 325 21.85 -13.91 15.29
C LEU A 325 23.26 -14.41 15.60
N CYS A 326 24.04 -14.73 14.56
CA CYS A 326 25.48 -14.97 14.74
C CYS A 326 26.12 -13.75 15.42
N LEU A 327 27.10 -14.01 16.29
CA LEU A 327 27.73 -13.00 17.14
C LEU A 327 28.27 -11.80 16.34
N GLU A 328 28.71 -12.03 15.10
CA GLU A 328 29.20 -10.99 14.17
C GLU A 328 28.09 -10.04 13.71
N LYS A 329 26.92 -10.57 13.31
CA LYS A 329 25.77 -9.71 12.93
C LYS A 329 25.27 -8.91 14.14
N ARG A 330 25.36 -9.47 15.35
CA ARG A 330 25.04 -8.76 16.59
C ARG A 330 26.05 -7.65 16.90
N LEU A 331 27.35 -7.92 16.80
CA LEU A 331 28.41 -6.91 16.98
C LEU A 331 28.34 -5.80 15.93
N HIS A 332 28.04 -6.13 14.68
CA HIS A 332 27.89 -5.15 13.61
C HIS A 332 26.66 -4.25 13.83
N ARG A 333 25.52 -4.83 14.24
CA ARG A 333 24.32 -4.07 14.60
C ARG A 333 24.53 -3.21 15.85
N MET A 334 25.18 -3.74 16.90
CA MET A 334 25.49 -2.98 18.12
C MET A 334 26.46 -1.81 17.85
N ARG A 335 27.42 -1.97 16.93
CA ARG A 335 28.30 -0.86 16.49
C ARG A 335 27.50 0.23 15.77
N HIS A 336 26.60 -0.15 14.86
CA HIS A 336 25.70 0.83 14.20
C HIS A 336 24.79 1.54 15.21
N VAL A 337 24.18 0.82 16.15
CA VAL A 337 23.32 1.41 17.18
C VAL A 337 24.10 2.36 18.10
N SER A 338 25.34 2.00 18.47
CA SER A 338 26.20 2.86 19.31
C SER A 338 26.59 4.14 18.57
N LEU A 339 27.01 4.03 17.30
CA LEU A 339 27.26 5.19 16.44
C LEU A 339 26.01 6.09 16.34
N LEU A 340 24.83 5.51 16.10
CA LEU A 340 23.60 6.29 15.98
C LEU A 340 23.13 6.95 17.30
N ARG A 341 23.54 6.41 18.45
CA ARG A 341 23.26 6.98 19.78
C ARG A 341 24.19 8.16 20.08
N ASP A 342 25.47 8.02 19.75
CA ASP A 342 26.51 9.02 20.00
C ASP A 342 26.38 10.25 19.08
N TYR A 343 25.69 10.12 17.93
CA TYR A 343 25.47 11.21 16.95
C TYR A 343 24.01 11.69 16.83
N SER A 344 23.16 11.41 17.83
CA SER A 344 21.74 11.76 17.78
C SER A 344 21.44 13.27 17.74
N ASP A 345 22.37 14.10 18.24
CA ASP A 345 22.20 15.57 18.35
C ASP A 345 22.94 16.39 17.27
N THR A 346 23.69 15.76 16.37
CA THR A 346 24.50 16.46 15.35
C THR A 346 24.28 15.87 13.96
N THR A 347 23.08 16.03 13.40
CA THR A 347 22.82 15.67 12.00
C THR A 347 23.28 16.78 11.05
N THR A 348 24.59 17.00 10.99
CA THR A 348 25.30 17.61 9.85
C THR A 348 26.77 17.21 9.95
N MET A 349 27.19 16.18 9.22
CA MET A 349 28.28 16.23 8.24
C MET A 349 28.76 14.85 7.80
N ALA A 350 29.28 14.83 6.58
CA ALA A 350 29.89 13.74 5.86
C ALA A 350 31.01 13.05 6.65
N ASP A 351 31.07 11.73 6.51
CA ASP A 351 32.11 10.86 7.07
C ASP A 351 33.28 10.75 6.07
N PRO A 352 34.47 11.30 6.37
CA PRO A 352 35.63 11.23 5.49
C PRO A 352 36.27 9.82 5.43
N ASP A 353 35.93 8.90 6.32
CA ASP A 353 36.52 7.55 6.31
C ASP A 353 35.83 6.60 5.30
N LEU A 354 34.65 6.99 4.76
CA LEU A 354 33.93 6.27 3.71
C LEU A 354 34.53 6.43 2.30
N GLU A 355 35.33 7.48 2.06
CA GLU A 355 36.08 7.63 0.80
C GLU A 355 37.21 6.60 0.65
N SER A 356 37.67 6.02 1.76
CA SER A 356 38.77 5.05 1.77
C SER A 356 38.37 3.62 1.36
N LEU A 357 37.07 3.35 1.21
CA LEU A 357 36.52 2.02 0.94
C LEU A 357 35.96 1.82 -0.47
N VAL A 358 36.18 2.76 -1.39
CA VAL A 358 35.81 2.57 -2.81
C VAL A 358 36.93 1.80 -3.52
N PRO A 359 36.67 0.62 -4.11
CA PRO A 359 37.66 -0.07 -4.94
C PRO A 359 37.98 0.79 -6.15
N SER A 360 39.27 1.08 -6.37
CA SER A 360 39.78 1.77 -7.55
C SER A 360 39.46 0.96 -8.81
N GLY A 361 38.39 1.34 -9.53
CA GLY A 361 38.04 0.59 -10.73
C GLY A 361 36.76 0.96 -11.46
N PHE A 362 36.35 2.23 -11.55
CA PHE A 362 35.48 2.71 -12.64
C PHE A 362 35.75 4.20 -12.92
N PRO A 363 35.98 4.60 -14.19
CA PRO A 363 36.27 5.98 -14.52
C PRO A 363 35.00 6.78 -14.78
N GLY A 364 34.92 7.96 -14.17
CA GLY A 364 34.20 9.09 -14.74
C GLY A 364 32.90 9.48 -14.04
N VAL A 365 33.01 10.17 -12.90
CA VAL A 365 32.16 11.33 -12.60
C VAL A 365 33.03 12.37 -11.90
N ILE A 366 33.08 13.55 -12.50
CA ILE A 366 33.92 14.70 -12.11
C ILE A 366 33.33 15.34 -10.85
N LEU A 367 34.13 15.42 -9.79
CA LEU A 367 33.87 16.23 -8.60
C LEU A 367 34.04 17.71 -8.95
N TYR A 368 33.01 18.52 -8.72
CA TYR A 368 33.15 19.97 -8.54
C TYR A 368 33.06 20.30 -7.06
N ASN A 369 34.20 20.65 -6.48
CA ASN A 369 34.32 21.38 -5.23
C ASN A 369 34.99 22.72 -5.56
N SER A 370 34.36 23.86 -5.23
CA SER A 370 35.07 25.07 -4.75
C SER A 370 34.14 26.27 -4.46
N MET A 371 34.60 27.00 -3.43
CA MET A 371 34.28 28.37 -2.99
C MET A 371 33.16 28.52 -1.96
N GLU A 372 33.49 28.57 -0.66
CA GLU A 372 34.12 29.67 0.12
C GLU A 372 33.13 30.72 0.63
N LEU A 373 33.07 30.74 1.97
CA LEU A 373 32.62 31.82 2.83
C LEU A 373 33.27 33.17 2.47
N MET A 374 32.48 34.25 2.46
CA MET A 374 32.82 35.50 3.16
C MET A 374 31.63 36.50 3.14
N ILE A 375 30.92 36.57 4.27
CA ILE A 375 30.56 37.74 5.12
C ILE A 375 29.44 37.32 6.06
#